data_AF-B4PJX9-F1
#
_entry.id   AF-B4PJX9-F1
#
_cell.length_a   1.000
_cell.length_b   1.000
_cell.length_c   1.000
_cell.angle_alpha   90.00
_cell.angle_beta   90.00
_cell.angle_gamma   90.00
#
_symmetry.space_group_name_H-M   'P 1'
#
loop_
_entity.id
_entity.type
_entity.pdbx_description
1 polymer ?
#
loop_
_entity_poly.entity_id
_entity_poly.type
_entity_poly.pdbx_seq_one_letter_code
_entity_poly.pdbx_strand_id
1 'polypeptide(L)'
;MEDAQEDKRVQLLDLPTEVMQMVMGRLDLFRHKLLREAAEELKQISTAYILHHHKRYEAAHREGPSEMGSKRIMLQILRSTMTHFSDADGESDLAISLLHFHDRETVFYGEADQLGKFLAHFLFLKEQSSTKFSAERLKLTRLQYTMTVFSLLRQFRKFRIVGFGKTLWHWNVEVELANTFIGIIDEERASFHTVESQRRIYFISILAELLFHEKTNKNYGGQRGSEGTLYTYSVQPNSNAIRNPRMFIKFMVQGPQFLIDFLQDLISGKEDPHKPFHLPPGTDFSIRVETRCKRGPQFVYFGNLDFNMLGCSELSYSQRR
;
A
#
# COMPACT_ATOMS: atom_id res chain seq x y z
N MET A 1 -49.03 8.04 -44.88
CA MET A 1 -48.11 7.22 -44.09
C MET A 1 -46.91 8.10 -43.82
N GLU A 2 -46.93 8.82 -42.71
CA GLU A 2 -45.79 9.58 -42.23
C GLU A 2 -44.89 8.58 -41.50
N ASP A 3 -43.70 8.35 -42.06
CA ASP A 3 -42.67 7.57 -41.39
C ASP A 3 -42.29 8.30 -40.10
N ALA A 4 -42.58 7.65 -38.97
CA ALA A 4 -42.11 8.08 -37.67
C ALA A 4 -40.58 7.97 -37.66
N GLN A 5 -39.92 9.10 -37.89
CA GLN A 5 -38.49 9.24 -37.70
C GLN A 5 -38.21 9.04 -36.21
N GLU A 6 -37.85 7.81 -35.82
CA GLU A 6 -37.40 7.50 -34.47
C GLU A 6 -36.27 8.46 -34.11
N ASP A 7 -36.57 9.37 -33.18
CA ASP A 7 -35.65 10.32 -32.61
C ASP A 7 -34.61 9.50 -31.81
N LYS A 8 -33.55 9.04 -32.51
CA LYS A 8 -32.45 8.28 -31.93
C LYS A 8 -31.76 9.17 -30.90
N ARG A 9 -32.23 9.09 -29.66
CA ARG A 9 -31.60 9.73 -28.51
C ARG A 9 -30.18 9.18 -28.39
N VAL A 10 -29.21 9.98 -28.81
CA VAL A 10 -27.78 9.68 -28.68
C VAL A 10 -27.49 9.50 -27.20
N GLN A 11 -27.00 8.32 -26.82
CA GLN A 11 -26.61 8.01 -25.45
C GLN A 11 -25.15 8.42 -25.23
N LEU A 12 -24.77 8.61 -23.97
CA LEU A 12 -23.39 8.97 -23.60
C LEU A 12 -22.37 7.92 -24.11
N LEU A 13 -22.74 6.64 -24.10
CA LEU A 13 -21.90 5.54 -24.57
C LEU A 13 -21.76 5.47 -26.09
N ASP A 14 -22.60 6.19 -26.84
CA ASP A 14 -22.52 6.28 -28.31
C ASP A 14 -21.47 7.30 -28.76
N LEU A 15 -20.89 8.06 -27.83
CA LEU A 15 -19.87 9.07 -28.15
C LEU A 15 -18.54 8.41 -28.56
N PRO A 16 -17.81 8.99 -29.54
CA PRO A 16 -16.46 8.57 -29.86
C PRO A 16 -15.52 8.63 -28.66
N THR A 17 -14.55 7.72 -28.61
CA THR A 17 -13.59 7.60 -27.52
C THR A 17 -12.86 8.91 -27.21
N GLU A 18 -12.54 9.71 -28.22
CA GLU A 18 -11.84 10.99 -28.09
C GLU A 18 -12.71 12.02 -27.36
N VAL A 19 -13.99 12.09 -27.72
CA VAL A 19 -14.97 12.97 -27.06
C VAL A 19 -15.17 12.53 -25.61
N MET A 20 -15.27 11.21 -25.39
CA MET A 20 -15.39 10.64 -24.06
C MET A 20 -14.18 10.99 -23.18
N GLN A 21 -12.95 10.89 -23.71
CA GLN A 21 -11.74 11.31 -22.99
C GLN A 21 -11.74 12.80 -22.65
N MET A 22 -12.23 13.66 -23.55
CA MET A 22 -12.39 15.09 -23.28
C MET A 22 -13.38 15.36 -22.14
N VAL A 23 -14.52 14.64 -22.13
CA VAL A 23 -15.49 14.72 -21.04
C VAL A 23 -14.84 14.31 -19.72
N MET A 24 -14.17 13.15 -19.69
CA MET A 24 -13.47 12.65 -18.51
C MET A 24 -12.45 13.65 -17.96
N GLY A 25 -11.70 14.33 -18.83
CA GLY A 25 -10.73 15.35 -18.41
C GLY A 25 -11.32 16.63 -17.83
N ARG A 26 -12.64 16.83 -17.89
CA ARG A 26 -13.35 17.96 -17.28
C ARG A 26 -14.08 17.59 -15.99
N LEU A 27 -14.14 16.31 -15.63
CA LEU A 27 -14.80 15.87 -14.42
C LEU A 27 -13.87 16.10 -13.22
N ASP A 28 -14.45 16.60 -12.13
CA ASP A 28 -13.80 16.59 -10.83
C ASP A 28 -13.96 15.21 -10.17
N LEU A 29 -13.33 15.04 -9.01
CA LEU A 29 -13.40 13.80 -8.23
C LEU A 29 -14.84 13.33 -7.99
N PHE A 30 -15.73 14.24 -7.62
CA PHE A 30 -17.12 13.92 -7.28
C PHE A 30 -17.91 13.44 -8.51
N ARG A 31 -17.79 14.14 -9.64
CA ARG A 31 -18.47 13.78 -10.88
C ARG A 31 -17.95 12.47 -11.48
N HIS A 32 -16.66 12.20 -11.34
CA HIS A 32 -16.11 10.90 -11.69
C HIS A 32 -16.72 9.77 -10.86
N LYS A 33 -16.92 9.96 -9.54
CA LYS A 33 -17.57 8.96 -8.69
C LYS A 33 -19.00 8.69 -9.13
N LEU A 34 -19.80 9.74 -9.34
CA LEU A 34 -21.18 9.61 -9.83
C LEU A 34 -21.25 8.86 -11.17
N LEU A 35 -20.36 9.18 -12.11
CA LEU A 35 -20.33 8.52 -13.42
C LEU A 35 -20.01 7.02 -13.30
N ARG A 36 -19.09 6.65 -12.40
CA ARG A 36 -18.72 5.25 -12.14
C ARG A 36 -19.83 4.45 -11.47
N GLU A 37 -20.75 5.10 -10.76
CA GLU A 37 -21.92 4.46 -10.14
C GLU A 37 -23.09 4.29 -11.12
N ALA A 38 -23.12 5.08 -12.19
CA ALA A 38 -24.24 5.09 -13.14
C ALA A 38 -24.28 3.87 -14.07
N ALA A 39 -23.13 3.36 -14.53
CA ALA A 39 -23.02 2.18 -15.39
C ALA A 39 -21.62 1.54 -15.32
N GLU A 40 -21.53 0.21 -15.52
CA GLU A 40 -20.25 -0.51 -15.45
C GLU A 40 -19.34 -0.16 -16.65
N GLU A 41 -19.90 0.07 -17.83
CA GLU A 41 -19.16 0.52 -19.02
C GLU A 41 -18.52 1.89 -18.77
N LEU A 42 -19.26 2.81 -18.16
CA LEU A 42 -18.76 4.13 -17.78
C LEU A 42 -17.66 4.04 -16.71
N LYS A 43 -17.78 3.10 -15.77
CA LYS A 43 -16.74 2.80 -14.79
C LYS A 43 -15.47 2.26 -15.44
N GLN A 44 -15.58 1.38 -16.44
CA GLN A 44 -14.43 0.86 -17.20
C GLN A 44 -13.74 1.98 -17.98
N ILE A 45 -14.50 2.82 -18.70
CA ILE A 45 -13.98 3.98 -19.43
C ILE A 45 -13.26 4.94 -18.48
N SER A 46 -13.89 5.29 -17.35
CA SER A 46 -13.28 6.15 -16.32
C SER A 46 -12.00 5.53 -15.77
N THR A 47 -11.97 4.23 -15.50
CA THR A 47 -10.79 3.51 -15.00
C THR A 47 -9.65 3.58 -16.01
N ALA A 48 -9.92 3.26 -17.28
CA ALA A 48 -8.92 3.34 -18.35
C ALA A 48 -8.36 4.76 -18.51
N TYR A 49 -9.22 5.77 -18.48
CA TYR A 49 -8.83 7.18 -18.55
C TYR A 49 -7.87 7.56 -17.39
N ILE A 50 -8.23 7.25 -16.15
CA ILE A 50 -7.43 7.62 -14.97
C ILE A 50 -6.07 6.91 -14.99
N LEU A 51 -6.05 5.61 -15.30
CA LEU A 51 -4.80 4.85 -15.41
C LEU A 51 -3.90 5.40 -16.52
N HIS A 52 -4.46 5.73 -17.68
CA HIS A 52 -3.71 6.35 -18.77
C HIS A 52 -3.17 7.74 -18.37
N HIS A 53 -3.99 8.57 -17.73
CA HIS A 53 -3.57 9.87 -17.22
C HIS A 53 -2.40 9.74 -16.22
N HIS A 54 -2.48 8.80 -15.28
CA HIS A 54 -1.40 8.55 -14.34
C HIS A 54 -0.13 8.02 -15.02
N LYS A 55 -0.24 7.12 -16.01
CA LYS A 55 0.92 6.65 -16.79
C LYS A 55 1.62 7.81 -17.52
N ARG A 56 0.86 8.74 -18.10
CA ARG A 56 1.43 9.96 -18.71
C ARG A 56 2.11 10.86 -17.68
N TYR A 57 1.48 11.01 -16.50
CA TYR A 57 2.06 11.75 -15.38
C TYR A 57 3.40 11.12 -14.94
N GLU A 58 3.48 9.80 -14.80
CA GLU A 58 4.75 9.13 -14.49
C GLU A 58 5.82 9.37 -15.55
N ALA A 59 5.48 9.23 -16.83
CA ALA A 59 6.42 9.42 -17.93
C ALA A 59 7.03 10.82 -17.92
N ALA A 60 6.20 11.85 -17.72
CA ALA A 60 6.66 13.24 -17.63
C ALA A 60 7.64 13.49 -16.47
N HIS A 61 7.61 12.67 -15.42
CA HIS A 61 8.50 12.79 -14.25
C HIS A 61 9.69 11.81 -14.28
N ARG A 62 9.82 10.95 -15.30
CA ARG A 62 11.00 10.09 -15.49
C ARG A 62 12.18 10.85 -16.10
N GLU A 63 11.91 11.79 -17.00
CA GLU A 63 12.89 12.42 -17.89
C GLU A 63 13.27 13.88 -17.49
N GLY A 64 12.74 14.39 -16.38
CA GLY A 64 12.93 15.79 -15.97
C GLY A 64 14.30 16.12 -15.33
N PRO A 65 14.70 17.41 -15.34
CA PRO A 65 15.92 17.91 -14.68
C PRO A 65 15.92 17.64 -13.16
N SER A 66 17.12 17.70 -12.56
CA SER A 66 17.45 17.33 -11.16
C SER A 66 16.45 17.84 -10.09
N GLU A 67 15.83 19.00 -10.30
CA GLU A 67 14.85 19.62 -9.40
C GLU A 67 13.55 18.80 -9.23
N MET A 68 13.21 17.89 -10.15
CA MET A 68 12.05 16.98 -10.02
C MET A 68 12.37 15.68 -9.26
N GLY A 69 13.50 15.62 -8.56
CA GLY A 69 13.98 14.43 -7.85
C GLY A 69 12.99 13.85 -6.83
N SER A 70 12.33 14.69 -6.03
CA SER A 70 11.38 14.25 -5.00
C SER A 70 10.16 13.55 -5.60
N LYS A 71 9.49 14.19 -6.56
CA LYS A 71 8.31 13.61 -7.24
C LYS A 71 8.63 12.29 -7.92
N ARG A 72 9.79 12.20 -8.59
CA ARG A 72 10.24 10.94 -9.20
C ARG A 72 10.44 9.85 -8.15
N ILE A 73 11.07 10.17 -7.01
CA ILE A 73 11.25 9.22 -5.90
C ILE A 73 9.89 8.76 -5.35
N MET A 74 8.96 9.70 -5.12
CA MET A 74 7.60 9.40 -4.67
C MET A 74 6.92 8.42 -5.62
N LEU A 75 6.92 8.71 -6.93
CA LEU A 75 6.29 7.86 -7.94
C LEU A 75 6.96 6.48 -8.04
N GLN A 76 8.28 6.40 -7.89
CA GLN A 76 8.98 5.12 -7.85
C GLN A 76 8.55 4.27 -6.64
N ILE A 77 8.42 4.88 -5.46
CA ILE A 77 7.95 4.20 -4.25
C ILE A 77 6.49 3.76 -4.41
N LEU A 78 5.63 4.65 -4.92
CA LEU A 78 4.23 4.38 -5.21
C LEU A 78 4.09 3.16 -6.12
N ARG A 79 4.75 3.18 -7.28
CA ARG A 79 4.78 2.06 -8.23
C ARG A 79 5.25 0.77 -7.58
N SER A 80 6.37 0.82 -6.86
CA SER A 80 6.93 -0.35 -6.17
C SER A 80 5.97 -0.93 -5.13
N THR A 81 5.20 -0.09 -4.44
CA THR A 81 4.25 -0.50 -3.41
C THR A 81 3.01 -1.16 -4.05
N MET A 82 2.60 -0.68 -5.23
CA MET A 82 1.40 -1.16 -5.93
C MET A 82 1.62 -2.41 -6.79
N THR A 83 2.86 -2.75 -7.14
CA THR A 83 3.20 -3.86 -8.05
C THR A 83 2.52 -5.19 -7.68
N HIS A 84 2.37 -5.47 -6.38
CA HIS A 84 1.81 -6.74 -5.92
C HIS A 84 0.28 -6.79 -5.92
N PHE A 85 -0.42 -5.67 -6.18
CA PHE A 85 -1.88 -5.57 -6.13
C PHE A 85 -2.55 -5.43 -7.51
N SER A 86 -1.84 -5.76 -8.59
CA SER A 86 -2.31 -5.59 -9.97
C SER A 86 -3.20 -6.75 -10.45
N ASP A 87 -4.27 -7.03 -9.72
CA ASP A 87 -5.37 -7.90 -10.16
C ASP A 87 -6.42 -7.12 -10.95
N ALA A 88 -7.14 -7.79 -11.87
CA ALA A 88 -8.11 -7.15 -12.77
C ALA A 88 -9.23 -6.40 -12.01
N ASP A 89 -9.67 -6.93 -10.86
CA ASP A 89 -10.66 -6.28 -10.01
C ASP A 89 -10.07 -5.09 -9.23
N GLY A 90 -8.74 -5.05 -9.08
CA GLY A 90 -8.00 -4.01 -8.40
C GLY A 90 -7.78 -2.73 -9.17
N GLU A 91 -7.90 -2.78 -10.49
CA GLU A 91 -7.69 -1.61 -11.34
C GLU A 91 -8.69 -0.49 -11.04
N SER A 92 -9.94 -0.85 -10.70
CA SER A 92 -10.96 0.12 -10.30
C SER A 92 -10.63 0.80 -8.97
N ASP A 93 -10.23 0.04 -7.95
CA ASP A 93 -9.85 0.58 -6.63
C ASP A 93 -8.61 1.48 -6.75
N LEU A 94 -7.65 1.05 -7.57
CA LEU A 94 -6.46 1.83 -7.89
C LEU A 94 -6.83 3.14 -8.62
N ALA A 95 -7.71 3.08 -9.62
CA ALA A 95 -8.12 4.27 -10.37
C ALA A 95 -8.81 5.30 -9.46
N ILE A 96 -9.71 4.89 -8.57
CA ILE A 96 -10.36 5.80 -7.61
C ILE A 96 -9.31 6.44 -6.70
N SER A 97 -8.36 5.65 -6.20
CA SER A 97 -7.28 6.17 -5.37
C SER A 97 -6.39 7.16 -6.12
N LEU A 98 -6.09 6.88 -7.39
CA LEU A 98 -5.29 7.76 -8.25
C LEU A 98 -6.03 9.05 -8.60
N LEU A 99 -7.35 9.00 -8.71
CA LEU A 99 -8.16 10.19 -8.90
C LEU A 99 -8.05 11.12 -7.69
N HIS A 100 -8.12 10.59 -6.47
CA HIS A 100 -7.82 11.34 -5.26
C HIS A 100 -6.39 11.90 -5.26
N PHE A 101 -5.40 11.12 -5.70
CA PHE A 101 -4.01 11.57 -5.79
C PHE A 101 -3.80 12.74 -6.74
N HIS A 102 -4.54 12.80 -7.85
CA HIS A 102 -4.44 13.88 -8.84
C HIS A 102 -5.37 15.06 -8.54
N ASP A 103 -6.19 14.99 -7.49
CA ASP A 103 -7.13 16.05 -7.17
C ASP A 103 -6.42 17.33 -6.72
N ARG A 104 -6.94 18.49 -7.13
CA ARG A 104 -6.29 19.79 -6.94
C ARG A 104 -6.17 20.18 -5.46
N GLU A 105 -6.99 19.63 -4.58
CA GLU A 105 -6.87 19.88 -3.13
C GLU A 105 -5.63 19.20 -2.53
N THR A 106 -5.06 18.19 -3.19
CA THR A 106 -3.83 17.53 -2.74
C THR A 106 -2.56 18.37 -2.96
N VAL A 107 -2.64 19.45 -3.74
CA VAL A 107 -1.51 20.35 -4.04
C VAL A 107 -0.95 21.03 -2.78
N PHE A 108 -1.73 21.09 -1.70
CA PHE A 108 -1.31 21.69 -0.42
C PHE A 108 -0.51 20.73 0.49
N TYR A 109 -0.39 19.45 0.11
CA TYR A 109 0.40 18.48 0.87
C TYR A 109 1.82 18.34 0.32
N GLY A 110 2.80 18.16 1.20
CA GLY A 110 4.15 17.74 0.78
C GLY A 110 4.12 16.34 0.17
N GLU A 111 5.04 16.02 -0.73
CA GLU A 111 5.01 14.76 -1.49
C GLU A 111 5.03 13.51 -0.60
N ALA A 112 5.73 13.58 0.54
CA ALA A 112 5.77 12.52 1.54
C ALA A 112 4.39 12.24 2.17
N ASP A 113 3.63 13.29 2.48
CA ASP A 113 2.30 13.18 3.07
C ASP A 113 1.27 12.74 2.02
N GLN A 114 1.38 13.26 0.80
CA GLN A 114 0.55 12.82 -0.33
C GLN A 114 0.74 11.31 -0.61
N LEU A 115 1.99 10.82 -0.61
CA LEU A 115 2.30 9.39 -0.71
C LEU A 115 1.64 8.58 0.40
N GLY A 116 1.83 8.99 1.65
CA GLY A 116 1.30 8.29 2.81
C GLY A 116 -0.22 8.21 2.82
N LYS A 117 -0.90 9.33 2.53
CA LYS A 117 -2.37 9.39 2.43
C LYS A 117 -2.92 8.55 1.29
N PHE A 118 -2.29 8.63 0.11
CA PHE A 118 -2.69 7.79 -1.02
C PHE A 118 -2.59 6.31 -0.67
N LEU A 119 -1.45 5.87 -0.11
CA LEU A 119 -1.25 4.46 0.20
C LEU A 119 -2.21 3.97 1.29
N ALA A 120 -2.44 4.77 2.32
CA ALA A 120 -3.43 4.44 3.34
C ALA A 120 -4.82 4.25 2.71
N HIS A 121 -5.28 5.22 1.91
CA HIS A 121 -6.57 5.15 1.25
C HIS A 121 -6.71 3.94 0.31
N PHE A 122 -5.72 3.72 -0.56
CA PHE A 122 -5.69 2.60 -1.48
C PHE A 122 -5.76 1.24 -0.76
N LEU A 123 -4.95 1.07 0.29
CA LEU A 123 -4.93 -0.17 1.06
C LEU A 123 -6.22 -0.38 1.87
N PHE A 124 -6.85 0.69 2.38
CA PHE A 124 -8.17 0.59 3.00
C PHE A 124 -9.24 0.10 2.02
N LEU A 125 -9.25 0.63 0.79
CA LEU A 125 -10.19 0.15 -0.24
C LEU A 125 -9.94 -1.33 -0.58
N LYS A 126 -8.67 -1.72 -0.75
CA LYS A 126 -8.27 -3.10 -1.02
C LYS A 126 -8.63 -4.07 0.10
N GLU A 127 -8.48 -3.64 1.34
CA GLU A 127 -8.89 -4.39 2.52
C GLU A 127 -10.40 -4.67 2.52
N GLN A 128 -11.18 -3.62 2.29
CA GLN A 128 -12.64 -3.67 2.33
C GLN A 128 -13.21 -4.50 1.19
N SER A 129 -12.66 -4.37 -0.02
CA SER A 129 -13.08 -5.18 -1.17
C SER A 129 -12.80 -6.65 -0.90
N SER A 130 -11.58 -6.99 -0.49
CA SER A 130 -11.18 -8.39 -0.23
C SER A 130 -12.03 -9.08 0.84
N THR A 131 -12.40 -8.36 1.90
CA THR A 131 -13.24 -8.88 2.99
C THR A 131 -14.68 -9.20 2.53
N LYS A 132 -15.19 -8.49 1.51
CA LYS A 132 -16.55 -8.70 0.97
C LYS A 132 -16.65 -9.91 0.04
N PHE A 133 -15.56 -10.28 -0.64
CA PHE A 133 -15.62 -11.29 -1.71
C PHE A 133 -15.34 -12.72 -1.22
N SER A 134 -14.20 -12.98 -0.54
CA SER A 134 -13.88 -14.32 -0.04
C SER A 134 -12.68 -14.37 0.92
N ALA A 135 -12.61 -15.44 1.71
CA ALA A 135 -11.47 -15.78 2.57
C ALA A 135 -10.16 -15.88 1.78
N GLU A 136 -10.20 -16.51 0.62
CA GLU A 136 -9.02 -16.76 -0.22
C GLU A 136 -8.48 -15.45 -0.81
N ARG A 137 -9.36 -14.51 -1.19
CA ARG A 137 -8.93 -13.16 -1.61
C ARG A 137 -8.28 -12.42 -0.46
N LEU A 138 -8.87 -12.46 0.73
CA LEU A 138 -8.27 -11.85 1.91
C LEU A 138 -6.87 -12.42 2.20
N LYS A 139 -6.70 -13.75 2.17
CA LYS A 139 -5.40 -14.42 2.30
C LYS A 139 -4.39 -13.90 1.28
N LEU A 140 -4.77 -13.86 0.01
CA LEU A 140 -3.90 -13.34 -1.05
C LEU A 140 -3.50 -11.88 -0.79
N THR A 141 -4.44 -11.03 -0.41
CA THR A 141 -4.16 -9.63 -0.05
C THR A 141 -3.19 -9.51 1.13
N ARG A 142 -3.31 -10.38 2.14
CA ARG A 142 -2.34 -10.40 3.27
C ARG A 142 -0.95 -10.84 2.86
N LEU A 143 -0.86 -11.79 1.95
CA LEU A 143 0.41 -12.18 1.38
C LEU A 143 1.02 -11.01 0.60
N GLN A 144 0.23 -10.33 -0.24
CA GLN A 144 0.66 -9.14 -0.99
C GLN A 144 1.14 -8.01 -0.05
N TYR A 145 0.53 -7.85 1.13
CA TYR A 145 1.00 -6.89 2.15
C TYR A 145 2.42 -7.26 2.62
N THR A 146 2.65 -8.52 2.92
CA THR A 146 3.97 -9.02 3.35
C THR A 146 5.00 -8.83 2.23
N MET A 147 4.65 -9.18 0.99
CA MET A 147 5.50 -8.99 -0.18
C MET A 147 5.88 -7.52 -0.39
N THR A 148 4.90 -6.63 -0.24
CA THR A 148 5.07 -5.18 -0.34
C THR A 148 6.02 -4.65 0.73
N VAL A 149 5.86 -5.10 1.99
CA VAL A 149 6.78 -4.74 3.06
C VAL A 149 8.20 -5.21 2.74
N PHE A 150 8.39 -6.45 2.31
CA PHE A 150 9.72 -6.95 1.93
C PHE A 150 10.36 -6.12 0.81
N SER A 151 9.58 -5.79 -0.23
CA SER A 151 10.01 -4.94 -1.34
C SER A 151 10.42 -3.54 -0.89
N LEU A 152 9.67 -2.92 0.03
CA LEU A 152 10.00 -1.61 0.60
C LEU A 152 11.26 -1.66 1.47
N LEU A 153 11.35 -2.64 2.37
CA LEU A 153 12.47 -2.79 3.30
C LEU A 153 13.81 -2.91 2.57
N ARG A 154 13.84 -3.69 1.49
CA ARG A 154 15.03 -3.89 0.66
C ARG A 154 15.53 -2.62 -0.03
N GLN A 155 14.69 -1.59 -0.16
CA GLN A 155 15.07 -0.33 -0.80
C GLN A 155 15.78 0.65 0.14
N PHE A 156 15.75 0.41 1.45
CA PHE A 156 16.50 1.23 2.41
C PHE A 156 18.01 0.93 2.29
N ARG A 157 18.84 1.99 2.25
CA ARG A 157 20.30 1.83 2.12
C ARG A 157 20.94 1.01 3.25
N LYS A 158 20.38 1.10 4.47
CA LYS A 158 20.89 0.43 5.68
C LYS A 158 19.98 -0.74 6.12
N PHE A 159 19.39 -1.43 5.15
CA PHE A 159 18.66 -2.68 5.38
C PHE A 159 19.64 -3.85 5.61
N ARG A 160 19.34 -4.67 6.61
CA ARG A 160 20.10 -5.90 6.87
C ARG A 160 19.18 -7.00 7.39
N ILE A 161 19.36 -8.22 6.89
CA ILE A 161 18.82 -9.41 7.54
C ILE A 161 19.75 -9.80 8.69
N VAL A 162 19.22 -9.82 9.91
CA VAL A 162 20.00 -10.10 11.13
C VAL A 162 19.86 -11.55 11.60
N GLY A 163 18.79 -12.24 11.20
CA GLY A 163 18.61 -13.64 11.54
C GLY A 163 17.54 -14.33 10.72
N PHE A 164 17.78 -15.62 10.47
CA PHE A 164 16.77 -16.58 10.04
C PHE A 164 16.63 -17.64 11.14
N GLY A 165 15.40 -18.02 11.46
CA GLY A 165 15.12 -19.15 12.33
C GLY A 165 14.07 -20.03 11.69
N LYS A 166 14.26 -21.35 11.73
CA LYS A 166 13.17 -22.31 11.50
C LYS A 166 12.94 -23.03 12.81
N THR A 167 11.73 -22.93 13.34
CA THR A 167 11.22 -23.82 14.39
C THR A 167 10.37 -24.91 13.74
N LEU A 168 9.98 -25.94 14.48
CA LEU A 168 9.11 -27.02 13.99
C LEU A 168 7.84 -26.53 13.28
N TRP A 169 7.33 -25.35 13.64
CA TRP A 169 6.04 -24.83 13.16
C TRP A 169 6.13 -23.47 12.46
N HIS A 170 7.23 -22.75 12.58
CA HIS A 170 7.34 -21.37 12.10
C HIS A 170 8.70 -21.08 11.47
N TRP A 171 8.68 -20.44 10.31
CA TRP A 171 9.82 -19.72 9.76
C TRP A 171 9.82 -18.29 10.30
N ASN A 172 10.97 -17.85 10.78
CA ASN A 172 11.17 -16.51 11.32
C ASN A 172 12.29 -15.82 10.54
N VAL A 173 12.06 -14.57 10.15
CA VAL A 173 13.10 -13.69 9.63
C VAL A 173 13.09 -12.40 10.42
N GLU A 174 14.26 -11.98 10.89
CA GLU A 174 14.45 -10.72 11.59
C GLU A 174 15.35 -9.82 10.75
N VAL A 175 14.91 -8.57 10.58
CA VAL A 175 15.61 -7.55 9.80
C VAL A 175 15.83 -6.31 10.64
N GLU A 176 16.92 -5.60 10.36
CA GLU A 176 17.29 -4.32 10.98
C GLU A 176 17.21 -3.20 9.94
N LEU A 177 16.54 -2.11 10.31
CA LEU A 177 16.65 -0.81 9.67
C LEU A 177 17.38 0.14 10.62
N ALA A 178 18.63 0.45 10.30
CA ALA A 178 19.41 1.40 11.08
C ALA A 178 18.96 2.84 10.82
N ASN A 179 19.04 3.67 11.85
CA ASN A 179 18.65 5.08 11.85
C ASN A 179 17.15 5.31 11.56
N THR A 180 16.32 4.31 11.79
CA THR A 180 14.87 4.36 11.59
C THR A 180 14.17 3.98 12.88
N PHE A 181 12.99 4.58 13.10
CA PHE A 181 12.15 4.36 14.26
C PHE A 181 10.68 4.41 13.87
N ILE A 182 9.88 3.51 14.43
CA ILE A 182 8.41 3.52 14.42
C ILE A 182 7.94 3.12 15.82
N GLY A 183 6.90 3.77 16.33
CA GLY A 183 6.26 3.45 17.60
C GLY A 183 4.81 3.92 17.64
N ILE A 184 4.08 3.50 18.66
CA ILE A 184 2.71 3.94 18.97
C ILE A 184 2.75 4.88 20.18
N ILE A 185 2.08 6.03 20.05
CA ILE A 185 1.85 7.03 21.10
C ILE A 185 0.55 6.76 21.82
N ASP A 186 -0.52 6.42 21.11
CA ASP A 186 -1.83 6.20 21.71
C ASP A 186 -2.62 5.22 20.87
N GLU A 187 -3.51 4.46 21.52
CA GLU A 187 -4.41 3.51 20.88
C GLU A 187 -5.72 3.43 21.67
N GLU A 188 -6.78 4.00 21.10
CA GLU A 188 -8.13 3.89 21.63
C GLU A 188 -8.63 2.45 21.58
N ARG A 189 -9.56 2.13 22.49
CA ARG A 189 -10.19 0.80 22.60
C ARG A 189 -11.20 0.57 21.47
N ALA A 190 -10.72 0.37 20.24
CA ALA A 190 -11.53 -0.10 19.13
C ALA A 190 -11.61 -1.64 19.10
N SER A 191 -12.44 -2.19 18.20
CA SER A 191 -12.51 -3.65 18.01
C SER A 191 -11.16 -4.17 17.50
N PHE A 192 -10.72 -5.32 18.00
CA PHE A 192 -9.41 -5.91 17.68
C PHE A 192 -9.13 -5.99 16.17
N HIS A 193 -10.14 -6.36 15.36
CA HIS A 193 -9.99 -6.48 13.90
C HIS A 193 -9.79 -5.13 13.21
N THR A 194 -10.46 -4.07 13.68
CA THR A 194 -10.28 -2.72 13.15
C THR A 194 -8.87 -2.21 13.43
N VAL A 195 -8.39 -2.40 14.66
CA VAL A 195 -7.05 -2.00 15.09
C VAL A 195 -5.97 -2.72 14.28
N GLU A 196 -6.08 -4.04 14.11
CA GLU A 196 -5.11 -4.84 13.34
C GLU A 196 -5.06 -4.44 11.86
N SER A 197 -6.21 -4.14 11.25
CA SER A 197 -6.28 -3.63 9.88
C SER A 197 -5.58 -2.27 9.73
N GLN A 198 -5.89 -1.34 10.63
CA GLN A 198 -5.24 -0.03 10.66
C GLN A 198 -3.73 -0.16 10.86
N ARG A 199 -3.27 -1.01 11.78
CA ARG A 199 -1.83 -1.26 12.01
C ARG A 199 -1.12 -1.74 10.75
N ARG A 200 -1.67 -2.72 10.03
CA ARG A 200 -1.10 -3.20 8.75
C ARG A 200 -0.97 -2.08 7.72
N ILE A 201 -2.05 -1.32 7.53
CA ILE A 201 -2.14 -0.26 6.52
C ILE A 201 -1.21 0.91 6.85
N TYR A 202 -1.23 1.38 8.10
CA TYR A 202 -0.36 2.45 8.56
C TYR A 202 1.10 2.04 8.59
N PHE A 203 1.40 0.78 8.93
CA PHE A 203 2.77 0.30 8.87
C PHE A 203 3.36 0.40 7.45
N ILE A 204 2.62 0.00 6.41
CA ILE A 204 3.07 0.11 5.01
C ILE A 204 3.20 1.58 4.60
N SER A 205 2.20 2.42 4.90
CA SER A 205 2.24 3.83 4.50
C SER A 205 3.37 4.61 5.19
N ILE A 206 3.63 4.34 6.47
CA ILE A 206 4.75 4.90 7.24
C ILE A 206 6.09 4.42 6.69
N LEU A 207 6.25 3.13 6.37
CA LEU A 207 7.48 2.61 5.76
C LEU A 207 7.77 3.29 4.41
N ALA A 208 6.77 3.50 3.57
CA ALA A 208 6.92 4.19 2.29
C ALA A 208 7.35 5.65 2.46
N GLU A 209 6.78 6.35 3.45
CA GLU A 209 7.15 7.72 3.78
C GLU A 209 8.58 7.84 4.34
N LEU A 210 8.96 6.94 5.25
CA LEU A 210 10.33 6.84 5.75
C LEU A 210 11.31 6.57 4.61
N LEU A 211 10.95 5.70 3.66
CA LEU A 211 11.77 5.42 2.49
C LEU A 211 11.91 6.65 1.58
N PHE A 212 10.86 7.46 1.43
CA PHE A 212 10.91 8.71 0.69
C PHE A 212 11.91 9.69 1.32
N HIS A 213 11.85 9.89 2.63
CA HIS A 213 12.79 10.75 3.35
C HIS A 213 14.22 10.21 3.31
N GLU A 214 14.40 8.88 3.36
CA GLU A 214 15.70 8.24 3.20
C GLU A 214 16.31 8.48 1.81
N LYS A 215 15.54 8.22 0.74
CA LYS A 215 16.01 8.41 -0.64
C LYS A 215 16.26 9.88 -0.98
N THR A 216 15.49 10.79 -0.40
CA THR A 216 15.74 12.25 -0.52
C THR A 216 16.82 12.76 0.44
N ASN A 217 17.42 11.88 1.24
CA ASN A 217 18.51 12.18 2.16
C ASN A 217 18.16 13.23 3.23
N LYS A 218 16.89 13.27 3.66
CA LYS A 218 16.37 14.22 4.63
C LYS A 218 16.13 13.54 5.98
N ASN A 219 16.58 14.17 7.06
CA ASN A 219 16.15 13.79 8.40
C ASN A 219 14.67 14.12 8.55
N TYR A 220 13.91 13.20 9.12
CA TYR A 220 12.49 13.39 9.32
C TYR A 220 12.04 12.77 10.65
N GLY A 221 11.11 13.44 11.32
CA GLY A 221 10.37 12.93 12.46
C GLY A 221 8.93 13.41 12.34
N GLY A 222 7.98 12.50 12.51
CA GLY A 222 6.58 12.78 12.27
C GLY A 222 5.66 11.94 13.14
N GLN A 223 4.38 12.27 13.03
CA GLN A 223 3.29 11.53 13.63
C GLN A 223 2.20 11.35 12.61
N ARG A 224 1.54 10.19 12.62
CA ARG A 224 0.38 9.90 11.79
C ARG A 224 -0.61 9.12 12.61
N GLY A 225 -1.88 9.46 12.51
CA GLY A 225 -2.94 8.73 13.19
C GLY A 225 -4.28 8.97 12.53
N SER A 226 -5.18 8.03 12.73
CA SER A 226 -6.59 8.11 12.35
C SER A 226 -7.35 7.10 13.18
N GLU A 227 -8.59 7.44 13.57
CA GLU A 227 -9.52 6.52 14.24
C GLU A 227 -8.90 5.80 15.46
N GLY A 228 -8.28 6.58 16.34
CA GLY A 228 -7.88 6.13 17.66
C GLY A 228 -6.46 5.61 17.81
N THR A 229 -5.70 5.34 16.73
CA THR A 229 -4.27 4.99 16.85
C THR A 229 -3.37 6.13 16.36
N LEU A 230 -2.43 6.56 17.20
CA LEU A 230 -1.44 7.58 16.88
C LEU A 230 -0.04 6.98 16.84
N TYR A 231 0.60 7.02 15.67
CA TYR A 231 1.95 6.53 15.44
C TYR A 231 2.97 7.68 15.48
N THR A 232 4.17 7.39 15.93
CA THR A 232 5.35 8.25 15.79
C THR A 232 6.45 7.52 15.04
N TYR A 233 7.17 8.22 14.18
CA TYR A 233 8.23 7.60 13.39
C TYR A 233 9.28 8.62 12.96
N SER A 234 10.49 8.15 12.67
CA SER A 234 11.58 9.00 12.19
C SER A 234 12.62 8.24 11.38
N VAL A 235 13.36 8.98 10.54
CA VAL A 235 14.53 8.48 9.81
C VAL A 235 15.65 9.52 9.81
N GLN A 236 16.90 9.05 9.97
CA GLN A 236 18.10 9.88 9.99
C GLN A 236 19.19 9.30 9.07
N PRO A 237 19.09 9.47 7.74
CA PRO A 237 19.87 8.67 6.77
C PRO A 237 21.39 8.74 6.99
N ASN A 238 21.90 9.95 7.23
CA ASN A 238 23.34 10.23 7.37
C ASN A 238 23.85 10.21 8.81
N SER A 239 23.02 9.87 9.80
CA SER A 239 23.52 9.85 11.16
C SER A 239 24.54 8.72 11.33
N ASN A 240 25.72 9.07 11.82
CA ASN A 240 26.78 8.13 12.21
C ASN A 240 26.95 8.07 13.73
N ALA A 241 26.03 8.68 14.49
CA ALA A 241 26.12 8.67 15.95
C ALA A 241 25.98 7.24 16.51
N ILE A 242 26.82 6.93 17.48
CA ILE A 242 26.88 5.61 18.15
C ILE A 242 25.52 5.24 18.77
N ARG A 243 24.68 6.23 19.12
CA ARG A 243 23.38 6.08 19.77
C ARG A 243 22.18 6.26 18.84
N ASN A 244 22.30 5.91 17.56
CA ASN A 244 21.16 6.01 16.64
C ASN A 244 20.04 5.02 16.92
N PRO A 245 18.79 5.39 16.59
CA PRO A 245 17.67 4.48 16.65
C PRO A 245 17.89 3.32 15.69
N ARG A 246 17.48 2.13 16.10
CA ARG A 246 17.49 0.93 15.27
C ARG A 246 16.15 0.25 15.41
N MET A 247 15.48 0.06 14.27
CA MET A 247 14.24 -0.69 14.22
C MET A 247 14.54 -2.12 13.81
N PHE A 248 14.08 -3.07 14.60
CA PHE A 248 14.08 -4.49 14.31
C PHE A 248 12.66 -4.90 13.94
N ILE A 249 12.51 -5.60 12.82
CA ILE A 249 11.22 -6.13 12.38
C ILE A 249 11.39 -7.64 12.28
N LYS A 250 10.57 -8.38 13.02
CA LYS A 250 10.56 -9.84 13.02
C LYS A 250 9.27 -10.32 12.39
N PHE A 251 9.39 -11.09 11.32
CA PHE A 251 8.29 -11.81 10.69
C PHE A 251 8.30 -13.24 11.19
N MET A 252 7.13 -13.74 11.57
CA MET A 252 6.90 -15.12 11.97
C MET A 252 5.83 -15.68 11.07
N VAL A 253 6.20 -16.64 10.23
CA VAL A 253 5.35 -17.24 9.20
C VAL A 253 5.13 -18.71 9.53
N GLN A 254 3.87 -19.10 9.63
CA GLN A 254 3.46 -20.49 9.64
C GLN A 254 2.80 -20.79 8.30
N GLY A 255 3.20 -21.86 7.62
CA GLY A 255 2.62 -22.21 6.32
C GLY A 255 3.41 -23.31 5.63
N PRO A 256 2.99 -23.70 4.41
CA PRO A 256 3.67 -24.73 3.65
C PRO A 256 5.07 -24.28 3.19
N GLN A 257 5.95 -25.26 2.96
CA GLN A 257 7.36 -25.00 2.66
C GLN A 257 7.55 -24.15 1.39
N PHE A 258 6.74 -24.35 0.35
CA PHE A 258 6.83 -23.56 -0.89
C PHE A 258 6.61 -22.06 -0.64
N LEU A 259 5.70 -21.69 0.28
CA LEU A 259 5.41 -20.29 0.61
C LEU A 259 6.56 -19.69 1.40
N ILE A 260 7.13 -20.47 2.34
CA ILE A 260 8.29 -20.08 3.12
C ILE A 260 9.50 -19.84 2.20
N ASP A 261 9.76 -20.75 1.27
CA ASP A 261 10.89 -20.62 0.33
C ASP A 261 10.71 -19.39 -0.57
N PHE A 262 9.50 -19.17 -1.09
CA PHE A 262 9.17 -17.98 -1.85
C PHE A 262 9.42 -16.68 -1.07
N LEU A 263 8.90 -16.58 0.17
CA LEU A 263 9.08 -15.41 1.01
C LEU A 263 10.56 -15.19 1.38
N GLN A 264 11.31 -16.26 1.59
CA GLN A 264 12.74 -16.21 1.86
C GLN A 264 13.52 -15.67 0.66
N ASP A 265 13.20 -16.12 -0.55
CA ASP A 265 13.86 -15.64 -1.77
C ASP A 265 13.48 -14.18 -2.08
N LEU A 266 12.23 -13.79 -1.79
CA LEU A 266 11.74 -12.42 -1.94
C LEU A 266 12.47 -11.44 -1.01
N ILE A 267 12.59 -11.73 0.28
CA ILE A 267 13.32 -10.83 1.22
C ILE A 267 14.82 -10.83 0.94
N SER A 268 15.37 -11.92 0.41
CA SER A 268 16.81 -12.07 0.16
C SER A 268 17.30 -11.45 -1.13
N GLY A 269 16.43 -11.11 -2.08
CA GLY A 269 16.88 -10.52 -3.34
C GLY A 269 16.75 -11.35 -4.59
N LYS A 270 16.33 -12.61 -4.46
CA LYS A 270 16.48 -13.61 -5.52
C LYS A 270 15.28 -13.70 -6.45
N GLU A 271 14.10 -13.36 -5.94
CA GLU A 271 12.85 -13.31 -6.70
C GLU A 271 12.71 -11.98 -7.47
N ASP A 272 12.16 -12.07 -8.68
CA ASP A 272 11.75 -10.91 -9.47
C ASP A 272 10.40 -10.39 -8.93
N PRO A 273 10.32 -9.15 -8.41
CA PRO A 273 9.08 -8.60 -7.87
C PRO A 273 7.97 -8.41 -8.93
N HIS A 274 8.31 -8.50 -10.23
CA HIS A 274 7.36 -8.41 -11.33
C HIS A 274 6.73 -9.75 -11.71
N LYS A 275 7.25 -10.86 -11.19
CA LYS A 275 6.69 -12.19 -11.45
C LYS A 275 5.44 -12.38 -10.59
N PRO A 276 4.28 -12.71 -11.18
CA PRO A 276 3.08 -12.97 -10.42
C PRO A 276 3.27 -14.25 -9.57
N PHE A 277 2.94 -14.16 -8.28
CA PHE A 277 2.87 -15.32 -7.40
C PHE A 277 1.44 -15.86 -7.37
N HIS A 278 1.27 -17.13 -7.74
CA HIS A 278 -0.02 -17.80 -7.66
C HIS A 278 -0.09 -18.58 -6.34
N LEU A 279 -0.92 -18.11 -5.41
CA LEU A 279 -1.21 -18.85 -4.17
C LEU A 279 -2.17 -20.01 -4.49
N PRO A 280 -1.76 -21.29 -4.30
CA PRO A 280 -2.66 -22.42 -4.52
C PRO A 280 -3.91 -22.31 -3.63
N PRO A 281 -5.12 -22.58 -4.16
CA PRO A 281 -6.35 -22.55 -3.38
C PRO A 281 -6.27 -23.48 -2.17
N GLY A 282 -6.81 -23.04 -1.02
CA GLY A 282 -6.81 -23.83 0.20
C GLY A 282 -5.45 -23.86 0.92
N THR A 283 -4.50 -23.03 0.51
CA THR A 283 -3.26 -22.84 1.26
C THR A 283 -3.57 -22.15 2.59
N ASP A 284 -3.22 -22.81 3.69
CA ASP A 284 -3.33 -22.24 5.03
C ASP A 284 -1.98 -21.72 5.51
N PHE A 285 -1.97 -20.48 5.97
CA PHE A 285 -0.81 -19.84 6.53
C PHE A 285 -1.21 -18.72 7.50
N SER A 286 -0.29 -18.32 8.36
CA SER A 286 -0.40 -17.16 9.22
C SER A 286 0.90 -16.37 9.20
N ILE A 287 0.81 -15.06 9.35
CA ILE A 287 1.97 -14.17 9.34
C ILE A 287 1.78 -13.16 10.47
N ARG A 288 2.72 -13.15 11.40
CA ARG A 288 2.79 -12.17 12.49
C ARG A 288 4.04 -11.30 12.32
N VAL A 289 3.87 -10.02 12.59
CA VAL A 289 4.93 -9.01 12.55
C VAL A 289 5.10 -8.44 13.95
N GLU A 290 6.33 -8.46 14.43
CA GLU A 290 6.74 -7.76 15.66
C GLU A 290 7.76 -6.70 15.31
N THR A 291 7.60 -5.50 15.87
CA THR A 291 8.55 -4.41 15.67
C THR A 291 9.08 -3.92 17.00
N ARG A 292 10.40 -3.79 17.09
CA ARG A 292 11.09 -3.37 18.30
C ARG A 292 12.09 -2.28 17.95
N CYS A 293 12.07 -1.21 18.72
CA CYS A 293 12.99 -0.10 18.53
C CYS A 293 13.99 -0.03 19.68
N LYS A 294 15.28 -0.01 19.37
CA LYS A 294 16.33 0.31 20.35
C LYS A 294 16.69 1.79 20.22
N ARG A 295 16.78 2.48 21.37
CA ARG A 295 17.22 3.88 21.48
C ARG A 295 16.36 4.87 20.67
N GLY A 296 15.05 4.65 20.64
CA GLY A 296 14.07 5.64 20.16
C GLY A 296 13.91 6.81 21.14
N PRO A 297 13.29 7.93 20.71
CA PRO A 297 12.97 9.03 21.61
C PRO A 297 12.08 8.54 22.77
N GLN A 298 12.56 8.70 24.00
CA GLN A 298 11.92 8.17 25.22
C GLN A 298 10.58 8.84 25.59
N PHE A 299 10.31 10.03 25.05
CA PHE A 299 9.25 10.91 25.55
C PHE A 299 7.83 10.60 25.01
N VAL A 300 7.67 9.60 24.14
CA VAL A 300 6.42 9.41 23.38
C VAL A 300 6.05 7.92 23.14
N TYR A 301 6.62 7.01 23.93
CA TYR A 301 6.59 5.56 23.64
C TYR A 301 5.66 4.79 24.57
N PHE A 302 4.63 4.14 24.01
CA PHE A 302 3.78 3.20 24.76
C PHE A 302 4.11 1.71 24.55
N GLY A 303 4.98 1.34 23.61
CA GLY A 303 5.39 -0.07 23.45
C GLY A 303 5.90 -0.46 22.06
N ASN A 304 6.30 -1.72 21.95
CA ASN A 304 6.58 -2.39 20.68
C ASN A 304 5.29 -2.43 19.83
N LEU A 305 5.38 -2.27 18.51
CA LEU A 305 4.24 -2.45 17.62
C LEU A 305 4.22 -3.91 17.14
N ASP A 306 3.18 -4.64 17.52
CA ASP A 306 2.97 -6.05 17.16
C ASP A 306 1.60 -6.21 16.51
N PHE A 307 1.53 -6.91 15.39
CA PHE A 307 0.26 -7.17 14.69
C PHE A 307 0.35 -8.41 13.80
N ASN A 308 -0.78 -9.00 13.49
CA ASN A 308 -0.93 -10.07 12.53
C ASN A 308 -1.12 -9.46 11.13
N MET A 309 -0.24 -9.83 10.20
CA MET A 309 -0.50 -9.65 8.78
C MET A 309 -1.65 -10.55 8.34
N LEU A 310 -1.73 -11.78 8.87
CA LEU A 310 -2.87 -12.70 8.73
C LEU A 310 -2.99 -13.57 9.99
N GLY A 311 -4.11 -13.48 10.70
CA GLY A 311 -4.40 -14.33 11.87
C GLY A 311 -5.33 -15.51 11.54
N CYS A 312 -5.10 -16.68 12.15
CA CYS A 312 -5.96 -17.86 11.95
C CYS A 312 -7.43 -17.61 12.35
N SER A 313 -7.68 -16.75 13.33
CA SER A 313 -9.04 -16.40 13.79
C SER A 313 -9.84 -15.63 12.73
N GLU A 314 -9.19 -14.85 11.87
CA GLU A 314 -9.81 -14.02 10.84
C GLU A 314 -10.37 -14.86 9.67
N LEU A 315 -9.86 -16.09 9.50
CA LEU A 315 -10.31 -17.01 8.45
C LEU A 315 -11.64 -17.70 8.80
N SER A 316 -11.93 -17.86 10.10
CA SER A 316 -13.11 -18.59 10.59
C SER A 316 -14.44 -17.83 10.43
N TYR A 317 -14.40 -16.50 10.35
CA TYR A 317 -15.59 -15.66 10.19
C TYR A 317 -16.12 -15.60 8.75
N SER A 318 -15.22 -15.74 7.77
CA SER A 318 -15.58 -15.71 6.34
C SER A 318 -16.38 -16.93 5.87
N GLN A 319 -16.41 -18.00 6.67
CA GLN A 319 -17.19 -19.22 6.40
C GLN A 319 -18.61 -19.19 7.00
N ARG A 320 -18.99 -18.14 7.75
CA ARG A 320 -20.28 -18.05 8.45
C ARG A 320 -21.22 -16.97 7.90
N ARG A 321 -20.99 -16.47 6.68
CA ARG A 321 -21.91 -15.55 6.00
C ARG A 321 -22.38 -16.11 4.67
#